data_AF-A0A0B5L3N8-F1
#
_entry.id   AF-A0A0B5L3N8-F1
#
_cell.length_a   1.000
_cell.length_b   1.000
_cell.length_c   1.000
_cell.angle_alpha   90.00
_cell.angle_beta   90.00
_cell.angle_gamma   90.00
#
_symmetry.space_group_name_H-M   'P 1'
#
loop_
_entity.id
_entity.type
_entity.pdbx_description
1 polymer ?
#
loop_
_entity_poly.entity_id
_entity_poly.type
_entity_poly.pdbx_seq_one_letter_code
_entity_poly.pdbx_strand_id
1 'polypeptide(L)'
;MKEPKEYRKEWATWNLSSLPILPNYYEYKVSYDKREQFNFIKQLFNDSSIRTIVNGCDSDREGSNIFYSSYYMTGAKNKEIKRLWINSLEVDEIRKGFNNLQDNKKDLLLYYEAKTRQISDWLVGMNGSRLFTLLLQQKGFNDSLSIGRVQSSTVYLIYQRQKEIEQFVSTPFYEIEGSFTAKNGMYKGKAKIKSETLKLQLML
;
A
#
# COMPACT_ATOMS: atom_id res chain seq x y z
N MET A 1 14.96 -0.06 0.91
CA MET A 1 15.68 0.18 2.19
C MET A 1 16.72 -0.90 2.39
N LYS A 2 17.76 -0.63 3.20
CA LYS A 2 18.72 -1.65 3.63
C LYS A 2 18.02 -2.79 4.38
N GLU A 3 18.52 -3.99 4.21
CA GLU A 3 18.14 -5.18 4.98
C GLU A 3 18.78 -5.15 6.38
N PRO A 4 18.22 -5.88 7.36
CA PRO A 4 18.80 -5.96 8.70
C PRO A 4 20.30 -6.30 8.73
N LYS A 5 20.74 -7.26 7.92
CA LYS A 5 22.16 -7.68 7.83
C LYS A 5 23.11 -6.56 7.41
N GLU A 6 22.62 -5.55 6.69
CA GLU A 6 23.39 -4.41 6.22
C GLU A 6 23.59 -3.35 7.31
N TYR A 7 22.76 -3.38 8.37
CA TYR A 7 22.96 -2.55 9.56
C TYR A 7 23.85 -3.25 10.58
N ARG A 8 23.57 -4.53 10.87
CA ARG A 8 24.34 -5.36 11.80
C ARG A 8 24.45 -6.79 11.28
N LYS A 9 25.68 -7.32 11.25
CA LYS A 9 25.94 -8.69 10.76
C LYS A 9 25.17 -9.75 11.56
N GLU A 10 24.97 -9.53 12.86
CA GLU A 10 24.19 -10.40 13.75
C GLU A 10 22.74 -10.59 13.29
N TRP A 11 22.16 -9.61 12.59
CA TRP A 11 20.79 -9.69 12.06
C TRP A 11 20.70 -10.44 10.72
N ALA A 12 21.80 -11.00 10.22
CA ALA A 12 21.78 -11.94 9.09
C ALA A 12 21.13 -13.27 9.48
N THR A 13 21.44 -13.78 10.67
CA THR A 13 20.86 -15.01 11.20
C THR A 13 19.54 -14.72 11.90
N TRP A 14 18.52 -15.53 11.62
CA TRP A 14 17.20 -15.37 12.23
C TRP A 14 17.16 -16.13 13.54
N ASN A 15 16.93 -15.41 14.64
CA ASN A 15 16.73 -15.99 15.96
C ASN A 15 15.77 -15.11 16.78
N LEU A 16 15.05 -15.70 17.72
CA LEU A 16 14.05 -14.97 18.51
C LEU A 16 14.68 -13.92 19.43
N SER A 17 15.90 -14.14 19.91
CA SER A 17 16.61 -13.21 20.79
C SER A 17 17.06 -11.93 20.09
N SER A 18 17.15 -11.92 18.76
CA SER A 18 17.47 -10.73 17.94
C SER A 18 16.27 -9.82 17.65
N LEU A 19 15.07 -10.25 18.04
CA LEU A 19 13.84 -9.49 17.82
C LEU A 19 13.51 -8.62 19.06
N PRO A 20 12.99 -7.40 18.85
CA PRO A 20 12.77 -6.76 17.56
C PRO A 20 14.04 -6.15 16.96
N ILE A 21 14.15 -6.20 15.63
CA ILE A 21 15.14 -5.50 14.83
C ILE A 21 14.72 -4.04 14.73
N LEU A 22 15.48 -3.17 15.41
CA LEU A 22 15.26 -1.73 15.48
C LEU A 22 16.57 -0.99 15.20
N PRO A 23 16.87 -0.61 13.94
CA PRO A 23 18.01 0.24 13.65
C PRO A 23 17.77 1.67 14.14
N ASN A 24 18.84 2.38 14.51
CA ASN A 24 18.76 3.79 14.91
C ASN A 24 18.32 4.71 13.74
N TYR A 25 18.67 4.32 12.51
CA TYR A 25 18.36 5.06 11.29
C TYR A 25 17.90 4.08 10.19
N TYR A 26 16.99 4.54 9.34
CA TYR A 26 16.50 3.79 8.19
C TYR A 26 17.12 4.35 6.92
N GLU A 27 17.97 3.54 6.31
CA GLU A 27 18.75 3.92 5.14
C GLU A 27 18.21 3.27 3.87
N TYR A 28 18.32 4.02 2.78
CA TYR A 28 18.02 3.53 1.45
C TYR A 28 19.27 2.83 0.86
N LYS A 29 19.02 1.92 -0.08
CA LYS A 29 20.06 1.30 -0.91
C LYS A 29 19.63 1.41 -2.36
N VAL A 30 20.58 1.68 -3.25
CA VAL A 30 20.32 1.71 -4.69
C VAL A 30 20.34 0.28 -5.21
N SER A 31 19.25 -0.14 -5.84
CA SER A 31 19.16 -1.43 -6.52
C SER A 31 20.24 -1.54 -7.58
N TYR A 32 20.79 -2.75 -7.77
CA TYR A 32 21.93 -2.98 -8.65
C TYR A 32 21.69 -2.47 -10.08
N ASP A 33 20.50 -2.75 -10.62
CA ASP A 33 20.05 -2.36 -11.96
C ASP A 33 19.83 -0.85 -12.15
N LYS A 34 19.78 -0.08 -11.05
CA LYS A 34 19.56 1.38 -11.09
C LYS A 34 20.81 2.20 -10.79
N ARG A 35 21.96 1.54 -10.52
CA ARG A 35 23.20 2.23 -10.12
C ARG A 35 23.72 3.20 -11.17
N GLU A 36 23.68 2.83 -12.44
CA GLU A 36 24.15 3.68 -13.53
C GLU A 36 23.33 4.97 -13.61
N GLN A 37 22.00 4.86 -13.69
CA GLN A 37 21.09 6.00 -13.68
C GLN A 37 21.23 6.86 -12.42
N PHE A 38 21.36 6.23 -11.25
CA PHE A 38 21.56 6.95 -10.00
C PHE A 38 22.88 7.73 -9.99
N ASN A 39 23.97 7.14 -10.51
CA ASN A 39 25.27 7.82 -10.58
C ASN A 39 25.22 9.02 -11.51
N PHE A 40 24.53 8.91 -12.65
CA PHE A 40 24.29 10.03 -13.56
C PHE A 40 23.51 11.16 -12.87
N ILE A 41 22.38 10.83 -12.21
CA ILE A 41 21.61 11.81 -11.43
C ILE A 41 22.44 12.43 -10.30
N LYS A 42 23.26 11.63 -9.61
CA LYS A 42 24.14 12.10 -8.54
C LYS A 42 25.17 13.11 -9.04
N GLN A 43 25.73 12.91 -10.23
CA GLN A 43 26.63 13.89 -10.85
C GLN A 43 25.89 15.21 -11.11
N LEU A 44 24.72 15.15 -11.76
CA LEU A 44 23.90 16.35 -12.04
C LEU A 44 23.50 17.09 -10.76
N PHE A 45 23.00 16.39 -9.75
CA PHE A 45 22.57 17.01 -8.50
C PHE A 45 23.71 17.67 -7.71
N ASN A 46 24.95 17.19 -7.87
CA ASN A 46 26.12 17.78 -7.23
C ASN A 46 26.87 18.79 -8.10
N ASP A 47 26.51 18.96 -9.37
CA ASP A 47 27.13 19.93 -10.27
C ASP A 47 26.95 21.36 -9.72
N SER A 48 28.05 22.08 -9.51
CA SER A 48 28.04 23.42 -8.93
C SER A 48 27.39 24.48 -9.84
N SER A 49 27.34 24.25 -11.15
CA SER A 49 26.67 25.15 -12.11
C SER A 49 25.15 25.10 -12.00
N ILE A 50 24.58 24.01 -11.45
CA ILE A 50 23.14 23.84 -11.30
C ILE A 50 22.69 24.47 -9.98
N ARG A 51 21.96 25.58 -10.05
CA ARG A 51 21.41 26.25 -8.86
C ARG A 51 20.08 25.66 -8.39
N THR A 52 19.22 25.30 -9.35
CA THR A 52 17.83 24.94 -9.11
C THR A 52 17.54 23.55 -9.68
N ILE A 53 16.89 22.71 -8.89
CA ILE A 53 16.40 21.38 -9.28
C ILE A 53 14.87 21.43 -9.27
N VAL A 54 14.27 21.01 -10.37
CA VAL A 54 12.81 20.93 -10.50
C VAL A 54 12.39 19.47 -10.30
N ASN A 55 11.60 19.19 -9.27
CA ASN A 55 10.94 17.90 -9.09
C ASN A 55 9.78 17.77 -10.07
N GLY A 56 9.95 16.93 -11.10
CA GLY A 56 8.95 16.61 -12.11
C GLY A 56 8.32 15.21 -11.97
N CYS A 57 8.47 14.54 -10.82
CA CYS A 57 7.80 13.25 -10.59
C CYS A 57 6.27 13.41 -10.47
N ASP A 58 5.52 12.32 -10.47
CA ASP A 58 4.06 12.35 -10.31
C ASP A 58 3.63 13.13 -9.05
N SER A 59 2.49 13.83 -9.14
CA SER A 59 1.98 14.75 -8.11
C SER A 59 1.33 14.02 -6.92
N ASP A 60 1.95 12.95 -6.44
CA ASP A 60 1.51 12.14 -5.31
C ASP A 60 2.66 11.85 -4.33
N ARG A 61 2.36 11.13 -3.25
CA ARG A 61 3.35 10.81 -2.21
C ARG A 61 4.47 9.90 -2.70
N GLU A 62 4.23 9.03 -3.68
CA GLU A 62 5.25 8.11 -4.21
C GLU A 62 6.21 8.86 -5.13
N GLY A 63 5.70 9.77 -5.96
CA GLY A 63 6.51 10.70 -6.74
C GLY A 63 7.39 11.58 -5.85
N SER A 64 6.84 12.16 -4.78
CA SER A 64 7.63 12.87 -3.76
C SER A 64 8.70 11.94 -3.15
N ASN A 65 8.33 10.70 -2.81
CA ASN A 65 9.27 9.74 -2.24
C ASN A 65 10.43 9.39 -3.18
N ILE A 66 10.16 9.14 -4.46
CA ILE A 66 11.18 8.86 -5.47
C ILE A 66 12.18 10.02 -5.56
N PHE A 67 11.68 11.26 -5.67
CA PHE A 67 12.53 12.44 -5.80
C PHE A 67 13.42 12.63 -4.56
N TYR A 68 12.82 12.74 -3.38
CA TYR A 68 13.57 13.08 -2.17
C TYR A 68 14.47 11.96 -1.68
N SER A 69 14.05 10.69 -1.77
CA SER A 69 14.93 9.56 -1.42
C SER A 69 16.18 9.56 -2.31
N SER A 70 16.02 9.77 -3.63
CA SER A 70 17.14 9.86 -4.56
C SER A 70 18.01 11.08 -4.26
N TYR A 71 17.41 12.27 -4.13
CA TYR A 71 18.12 13.52 -3.85
C TYR A 71 18.97 13.42 -2.57
N TYR A 72 18.39 12.99 -1.45
CA TYR A 72 19.13 12.87 -0.20
C TYR A 72 20.25 11.82 -0.26
N MET A 73 20.07 10.73 -1.00
CA MET A 73 21.13 9.74 -1.21
C MET A 73 22.30 10.28 -2.03
N THR A 74 22.09 11.28 -2.90
CA THR A 74 23.18 11.88 -3.68
C THR A 74 24.17 12.66 -2.81
N GLY A 75 23.75 13.10 -1.62
CA GLY A 75 24.53 13.98 -0.76
C GLY A 75 24.56 15.45 -1.20
N ALA A 76 23.80 15.82 -2.24
CA ALA A 76 23.71 17.19 -2.72
C ALA A 76 23.17 18.14 -1.64
N LYS A 77 23.74 19.34 -1.59
CA LYS A 77 23.40 20.40 -0.64
C LYS A 77 23.30 21.74 -1.35
N ASN A 78 22.63 22.70 -0.70
CA ASN A 78 22.54 24.08 -1.15
C ASN A 78 21.90 24.26 -2.54
N LYS A 79 20.97 23.37 -2.92
CA LYS A 79 20.17 23.47 -4.15
C LYS A 79 18.79 24.05 -3.83
N GLU A 80 18.32 24.97 -4.67
CA GLU A 80 16.93 25.40 -4.62
C GLU A 80 16.05 24.31 -5.26
N ILE A 81 15.03 23.84 -4.54
CA ILE A 81 14.11 22.82 -5.05
C ILE A 81 12.78 23.49 -5.41
N LYS A 82 12.32 23.27 -6.64
CA LYS A 82 11.00 23.66 -7.13
C LYS A 82 10.17 22.43 -7.49
N ARG A 83 8.86 22.58 -7.53
CA ARG A 83 7.94 21.50 -7.87
C ARG A 83 7.17 21.83 -9.15
N LEU A 84 7.26 20.94 -10.14
CA LEU A 84 6.37 20.93 -11.30
C LEU A 84 5.14 20.11 -10.92
N TRP A 85 3.99 20.76 -10.77
CA TRP A 85 2.75 20.16 -10.31
C TRP A 85 1.73 20.07 -11.47
N ILE A 86 1.85 19.02 -12.28
CA ILE A 86 0.97 18.76 -13.42
C ILE A 86 0.39 17.34 -13.33
N ASN A 87 -0.80 17.16 -13.89
CA ASN A 87 -1.50 15.87 -13.99
C ASN A 87 -1.78 15.47 -15.46
N SER A 88 -1.19 16.20 -16.41
CA SER A 88 -1.39 16.01 -17.84
C SER A 88 -0.05 16.15 -18.57
N LEU A 89 0.13 15.35 -19.62
CA LEU A 89 1.30 15.38 -20.50
C LEU A 89 1.07 16.24 -21.75
N GLU A 90 -0.07 16.92 -21.84
CA GLU A 90 -0.36 17.86 -22.93
C GLU A 90 0.64 19.01 -22.92
N VAL A 91 1.13 19.39 -24.11
CA VAL A 91 2.23 20.37 -24.28
C VAL A 91 1.92 21.70 -23.60
N ASP A 92 0.68 22.18 -23.72
CA ASP A 92 0.28 23.45 -23.12
C ASP A 92 0.22 23.39 -21.59
N GLU A 93 -0.16 22.24 -21.02
CA GLU A 93 -0.16 22.04 -19.57
C GLU A 93 1.26 21.94 -19.01
N ILE A 94 2.17 21.28 -19.74
CA ILE A 94 3.60 21.25 -19.38
C ILE A 94 4.17 22.68 -19.39
N ARG A 95 3.93 23.46 -20.45
CA ARG A 95 4.40 24.85 -20.55
C ARG A 95 3.85 25.73 -19.43
N LYS A 96 2.54 25.65 -19.16
CA LYS A 96 1.91 26.34 -18.03
C LYS A 96 2.51 25.92 -16.69
N GLY A 97 2.81 24.63 -16.52
CA GLY A 97 3.43 24.09 -15.31
C GLY A 97 4.82 24.66 -15.07
N PHE A 98 5.67 24.73 -16.10
CA PHE A 98 6.99 25.34 -16.00
C PHE A 98 6.96 26.85 -15.77
N ASN A 99 5.96 27.55 -16.30
CA ASN A 99 5.76 28.97 -16.00
C ASN A 99 5.28 29.23 -14.56
N ASN A 100 4.70 28.23 -13.90
CA ASN A 100 4.10 28.34 -12.57
C ASN A 100 4.68 27.31 -11.59
N LEU A 101 6.01 27.17 -11.57
CA LEU A 101 6.70 26.28 -10.64
C LEU A 101 6.39 26.66 -9.18
N GLN A 102 5.99 25.66 -8.40
CA GLN A 102 5.65 25.86 -6.99
C GLN A 102 6.88 25.71 -6.10
N ASP A 103 6.78 26.23 -4.88
CA ASP A 103 7.69 25.82 -3.81
C ASP A 103 7.51 24.33 -3.47
N ASN A 104 8.48 23.78 -2.76
CA ASN A 104 8.54 22.34 -2.50
C ASN A 104 8.04 21.97 -1.09
N LYS A 105 7.49 22.90 -0.29
CA LYS A 105 7.15 22.66 1.12
C LYS A 105 6.09 21.58 1.27
N LYS A 106 5.00 21.69 0.48
CA LYS A 106 3.92 20.70 0.47
C LYS A 106 4.42 19.33 0.01
N ASP A 107 5.25 19.31 -1.02
CA ASP A 107 5.83 18.09 -1.58
C ASP A 107 6.78 17.40 -0.60
N LEU A 108 7.51 18.18 0.21
CA LEU A 108 8.37 17.64 1.27
C LEU A 108 7.55 16.98 2.40
N LEU A 109 6.37 17.51 2.74
CA LEU A 109 5.47 16.87 3.70
C LEU A 109 4.95 15.51 3.19
N LEU A 110 4.62 15.42 1.89
CA LEU A 110 4.24 14.16 1.26
C LEU A 110 5.38 13.13 1.31
N TYR A 111 6.63 13.57 1.13
CA TYR A 111 7.78 12.71 1.34
C TYR A 111 7.87 12.17 2.76
N TYR A 112 7.68 13.02 3.78
CA TYR A 112 7.72 12.56 5.17
C TYR A 112 6.61 11.55 5.49
N GLU A 113 5.40 11.75 4.96
CA GLU A 113 4.32 10.75 5.03
C GLU A 113 4.75 9.42 4.39
N ALA A 114 5.21 9.44 3.14
CA ALA A 114 5.61 8.24 2.40
C ALA A 114 6.80 7.52 3.04
N LYS A 115 7.78 8.26 3.55
CA LYS A 115 8.92 7.71 4.31
C LYS A 115 8.45 7.04 5.58
N THR A 116 7.56 7.68 6.33
CA THR A 116 6.99 7.12 7.58
C THR A 116 6.25 5.81 7.31
N ARG A 117 5.45 5.79 6.24
CA ARG A 117 4.78 4.57 5.77
C ARG A 117 5.78 3.45 5.45
N GLN A 118 6.82 3.72 4.67
CA GLN A 118 7.84 2.73 4.33
C GLN A 118 8.57 2.19 5.57
N ILE A 119 8.90 3.05 6.54
CA ILE A 119 9.52 2.64 7.80
C ILE A 119 8.57 1.74 8.59
N SER A 120 7.29 2.11 8.68
CA SER A 120 6.27 1.29 9.35
C SER A 120 6.11 -0.08 8.70
N ASP A 121 6.01 -0.12 7.37
CA ASP A 121 5.86 -1.37 6.62
C ASP A 121 7.14 -2.24 6.74
N TRP A 122 8.33 -1.63 6.73
CA TRP A 122 9.59 -2.34 6.97
C TRP A 122 9.67 -2.93 8.39
N LEU A 123 9.29 -2.15 9.40
CA LEU A 123 9.31 -2.57 10.81
C LEU A 123 8.38 -3.76 11.06
N VAL A 124 7.12 -3.64 10.64
CA VAL A 124 6.12 -4.72 10.79
C VAL A 124 6.53 -5.93 9.96
N GLY A 125 6.98 -5.72 8.72
CA GLY A 125 7.35 -6.79 7.81
C GLY A 125 8.55 -7.59 8.30
N MET A 126 9.65 -6.91 8.64
CA MET A 126 10.88 -7.57 9.08
C MET A 126 10.70 -8.30 10.41
N ASN A 127 10.04 -7.68 11.38
CA ASN A 127 9.86 -8.28 12.69
C ASN A 127 8.79 -9.37 12.68
N GLY A 128 7.62 -9.08 12.12
CA GLY A 128 6.50 -10.01 12.06
C GLY A 128 6.84 -11.27 11.26
N SER A 129 7.40 -11.11 10.05
CA SER A 129 7.71 -12.27 9.20
C SER A 129 8.74 -13.18 9.86
N ARG A 130 9.79 -12.61 10.48
CA ARG A 130 10.81 -13.39 11.21
C ARG A 130 10.22 -14.07 12.44
N LEU A 131 9.44 -13.36 13.25
CA LEU A 131 8.82 -13.90 14.46
C LEU A 131 7.95 -15.11 14.14
N PHE A 132 6.97 -14.95 13.23
CA PHE A 132 6.03 -16.01 12.93
C PHE A 132 6.69 -17.17 12.18
N THR A 133 7.64 -16.90 11.27
CA THR A 133 8.41 -17.97 10.62
C THR A 133 9.15 -18.82 11.65
N LEU A 134 9.89 -18.20 12.58
CA LEU A 134 10.65 -18.93 13.61
C LEU A 134 9.75 -19.75 14.54
N LEU A 135 8.61 -19.20 14.96
CA LEU A 135 7.64 -19.92 15.80
C LEU A 135 6.99 -21.10 15.08
N LEU A 136 6.74 -20.97 13.77
CA LEU A 136 6.16 -22.04 12.96
C LEU A 136 7.19 -23.14 12.64
N GLN A 137 8.45 -22.78 12.41
CA GLN A 137 9.56 -23.72 12.26
C GLN A 137 9.74 -24.59 13.50
N GLN A 138 9.61 -24.02 14.70
CA GLN A 138 9.59 -24.80 15.95
C GLN A 138 8.45 -25.82 16.03
N LYS A 139 7.39 -25.64 15.25
CA LYS A 139 6.23 -26.54 15.14
C LYS A 139 6.32 -27.47 13.92
N GLY A 140 7.46 -27.51 13.22
CA GLY A 140 7.69 -28.38 12.06
C GLY A 140 7.24 -27.81 10.71
N PHE A 141 6.91 -26.52 10.63
CA PHE A 141 6.59 -25.85 9.37
C PHE A 141 7.85 -25.23 8.75
N ASN A 142 8.27 -25.73 7.60
CA ASN A 142 9.58 -25.40 7.02
C ASN A 142 9.61 -24.14 6.14
N ASP A 143 8.45 -23.56 5.81
CA ASP A 143 8.37 -22.40 4.92
C ASP A 143 8.43 -21.06 5.69
N SER A 144 8.79 -20.00 4.96
CA SER A 144 8.73 -18.63 5.49
C SER A 144 7.33 -18.06 5.38
N LEU A 145 6.86 -17.40 6.44
CA LEU A 145 5.60 -16.66 6.43
C LEU A 145 5.86 -15.16 6.29
N SER A 146 5.31 -14.56 5.23
CA SER A 146 5.26 -13.10 5.07
C SER A 146 4.15 -12.51 5.94
N ILE A 147 4.53 -11.56 6.79
CA ILE A 147 3.61 -10.74 7.59
C ILE A 147 3.75 -9.29 7.12
N GLY A 148 2.63 -8.61 6.99
CA GLY A 148 2.62 -7.22 6.59
C GLY A 148 1.34 -6.53 7.00
N ARG A 149 1.44 -5.24 7.34
CA ARG A 149 0.30 -4.43 7.82
C ARG A 149 -0.91 -4.50 6.88
N VAL A 150 -0.68 -4.52 5.57
CA VAL A 150 -1.74 -4.65 4.56
C VAL A 150 -2.06 -6.11 4.27
N GLN A 151 -1.06 -6.91 3.89
CA GLN A 151 -1.24 -8.31 3.50
C GLN A 151 -1.98 -9.13 4.57
N SER A 152 -1.55 -9.04 5.83
CA SER A 152 -2.14 -9.81 6.93
C SER A 152 -3.59 -9.39 7.22
N SER A 153 -3.89 -8.10 7.12
CA SER A 153 -5.25 -7.58 7.28
C SER A 153 -6.17 -8.08 6.16
N THR A 154 -5.69 -8.11 4.92
CA THR A 154 -6.45 -8.64 3.78
C THR A 154 -6.74 -10.14 3.93
N VAL A 155 -5.74 -10.92 4.34
CA VAL A 155 -5.92 -12.37 4.60
C VAL A 155 -6.93 -12.60 5.73
N TYR A 156 -6.90 -11.76 6.76
CA TYR A 156 -7.86 -11.86 7.86
C TYR A 156 -9.31 -11.65 7.41
N LEU A 157 -9.59 -10.71 6.49
CA LEU A 157 -10.93 -10.51 5.94
C LEU A 157 -11.44 -11.76 5.19
N ILE A 158 -10.57 -12.41 4.43
CA ILE A 158 -10.90 -13.66 3.73
C ILE A 158 -11.20 -14.77 4.75
N TYR A 159 -10.38 -14.88 5.79
CA TYR A 159 -10.60 -15.85 6.88
C TYR A 159 -11.93 -15.63 7.60
N GLN A 160 -12.29 -14.38 7.92
CA GLN A 160 -13.59 -14.06 8.51
C GLN A 160 -14.74 -14.48 7.61
N ARG A 161 -14.66 -14.18 6.31
CA ARG A 161 -15.68 -14.59 5.35
C ARG A 161 -15.82 -16.11 5.25
N GLN A 162 -14.70 -16.83 5.29
CA GLN A 162 -14.71 -18.29 5.31
C GLN A 162 -15.37 -18.83 6.58
N LYS A 163 -15.14 -18.20 7.74
CA LYS A 163 -15.80 -18.57 8.99
C LYS A 163 -17.31 -18.34 8.97
N GLU A 164 -17.76 -17.23 8.41
CA GLU A 164 -19.19 -17.00 8.19
C GLU A 164 -19.82 -18.09 7.32
N ILE A 165 -19.13 -18.54 6.28
CA ILE A 165 -19.61 -19.62 5.39
C ILE A 165 -19.63 -20.96 6.14
N GLU A 166 -18.58 -21.31 6.88
CA GLU A 166 -18.52 -22.55 7.67
C GLU A 166 -19.60 -22.61 8.76
N GLN A 167 -19.97 -21.47 9.32
CA GLN A 167 -20.99 -21.34 10.36
C GLN A 167 -22.40 -21.11 9.80
N PHE A 168 -22.54 -20.92 8.48
CA PHE A 168 -23.83 -20.67 7.86
C PHE A 168 -24.69 -21.93 7.89
N VAL A 169 -25.76 -21.88 8.67
CA VAL A 169 -26.80 -22.92 8.69
C VAL A 169 -27.94 -22.48 7.78
N SER A 170 -28.09 -23.16 6.64
CA SER A 170 -29.18 -22.88 5.69
C SER A 170 -30.52 -23.17 6.32
N THR A 171 -31.42 -22.18 6.35
CA THR A 171 -32.79 -22.33 6.84
C THR A 171 -33.78 -22.16 5.68
N PRO A 172 -34.82 -23.02 5.58
CA PRO A 172 -35.87 -22.82 4.61
C PRO A 172 -36.66 -21.55 4.96
N PHE A 173 -36.98 -20.74 3.95
CA PHE A 173 -37.92 -19.63 4.06
C PHE A 173 -38.85 -19.63 2.87
N TYR A 174 -40.05 -19.11 3.08
CA TYR A 174 -41.10 -19.06 2.07
C TYR A 174 -41.40 -17.59 1.70
N GLU A 175 -41.53 -17.33 0.40
CA GLU A 175 -41.99 -16.06 -0.16
C GLU A 175 -43.34 -16.27 -0.85
N ILE A 176 -44.21 -15.26 -0.82
CA ILE A 176 -45.47 -15.27 -1.57
C ILE A 176 -45.25 -14.48 -2.86
N GLU A 177 -45.41 -15.17 -4.00
CA GLU A 177 -45.38 -14.58 -5.34
C GLU A 177 -46.76 -14.71 -5.98
N GLY A 178 -47.36 -13.59 -6.37
CA GLY A 178 -48.62 -13.53 -7.10
C GLY A 178 -48.38 -13.18 -8.57
N SER A 179 -49.18 -13.75 -9.47
CA SER A 179 -49.25 -13.33 -10.87
C SER A 179 -50.45 -12.41 -11.06
N PHE A 180 -50.22 -11.22 -11.60
CA PHE A 180 -51.21 -10.17 -11.76
C PHE A 180 -51.37 -9.84 -13.23
N THR A 181 -52.59 -9.55 -13.65
CA THR A 181 -52.87 -9.09 -15.02
C THR A 181 -53.17 -7.61 -14.99
N ALA A 182 -52.42 -6.82 -15.76
CA ALA A 182 -52.67 -5.40 -15.99
C ALA A 182 -53.05 -5.16 -17.45
N LYS A 183 -53.50 -3.93 -17.75
CA LYS A 183 -53.92 -3.51 -19.10
C LYS A 183 -52.84 -3.74 -20.18
N ASN A 184 -51.57 -3.75 -19.79
CA ASN A 184 -50.41 -3.92 -20.67
C ASN A 184 -49.72 -5.30 -20.54
N GLY A 185 -50.35 -6.28 -19.89
CA GLY A 185 -49.83 -7.65 -19.77
C GLY A 185 -49.76 -8.18 -18.34
N MET A 186 -49.21 -9.40 -18.21
CA MET A 186 -49.02 -10.04 -16.91
C MET A 186 -47.70 -9.62 -16.26
N TYR A 187 -47.70 -9.50 -14.93
CA TYR A 187 -46.49 -9.29 -14.14
C TYR A 187 -46.54 -10.10 -12.84
N LYS A 188 -45.36 -10.35 -12.26
CA LYS A 188 -45.22 -11.00 -10.96
C LYS A 188 -45.03 -9.96 -9.87
N GLY A 189 -45.74 -10.10 -8.76
CA GLY A 189 -45.56 -9.29 -7.56
C GLY A 189 -45.20 -10.18 -6.37
N LYS A 190 -44.17 -9.77 -5.62
CA LYS A 190 -43.76 -10.46 -4.40
C LYS A 190 -44.31 -9.71 -3.18
N ALA A 191 -44.93 -10.43 -2.26
CA ALA A 191 -45.26 -9.88 -0.96
C ALA A 191 -43.99 -9.64 -0.15
N LYS A 192 -43.93 -8.55 0.64
CA LYS A 192 -42.85 -8.31 1.61
C LYS A 192 -43.04 -9.16 2.88
N ILE A 193 -43.35 -10.44 2.70
CA ILE A 193 -43.54 -11.41 3.78
C ILE A 193 -42.54 -12.53 3.53
N LYS A 194 -41.67 -12.76 4.51
CA LYS A 194 -40.79 -13.92 4.60
C LYS A 194 -41.21 -14.70 5.84
N SER A 195 -41.56 -15.97 5.68
CA SER A 195 -41.93 -16.83 6.80
C SER A 195 -41.01 -18.05 6.86
N GLU A 196 -40.62 -18.43 8.07
CA GLU A 196 -39.89 -19.68 8.34
C GLU A 196 -40.84 -20.89 8.37
N THR A 197 -42.16 -20.65 8.48
CA THR A 197 -43.19 -21.71 8.50
C THR A 197 -44.25 -21.50 7.43
N LEU A 198 -44.62 -22.59 6.75
CA LEU A 198 -45.70 -22.59 5.77
C LEU A 198 -47.06 -22.71 6.47
N LYS A 199 -47.50 -21.65 7.17
CA LYS A 199 -48.89 -21.57 7.70
C LYS A 199 -49.76 -20.79 6.72
N LEU A 200 -50.19 -21.45 5.66
CA LEU A 200 -51.24 -20.94 4.77
C LEU A 200 -52.62 -21.23 5.40
N GLN A 201 -53.15 -20.28 6.17
CA GLN A 201 -54.58 -20.25 6.46
C GLN A 201 -55.26 -19.54 5.28
N LEU A 202 -55.69 -20.33 4.30
CA LEU A 202 -56.65 -19.87 3.29
C LEU A 202 -58.00 -19.65 4.01
N MET A 203 -58.25 -18.42 4.47
CA MET A 203 -59.61 -17.96 4.66
C MET A 203 -60.18 -17.69 3.27
N LEU A 204 -60.84 -18.71 2.71
CA LEU A 204 -61.76 -18.57 1.59
C LEU A 204 -63.01 -17.80 2.04
#